data_AF-K1ZZH8-F1
#
_entry.id   AF-K1ZZH8-F1
#
_cell.length_a   1.000
_cell.length_b   1.000
_cell.length_c   1.000
_cell.angle_alpha   90.00
_cell.angle_beta   90.00
_cell.angle_gamma   90.00
#
_symmetry.space_group_name_H-M   'P 1'
#
loop_
_entity.id
_entity.type
_entity.pdbx_description
1 polymer ?
#
loop_
_entity_poly.entity_id
_entity_poly.type
_entity_poly.pdbx_seq_one_letter_code
_entity_poly.pdbx_strand_id
1 'polypeptide(L)' 'MCVSDKPLHGELKLPGMASEFYKTQVARHLQIGIRAMERLRDMPIERIHSRKLRSFEETAFL' A
#
# COMPACT_ATOMS: atom_id res chain seq x y z
N MET A 1 -3.21 1.81 -1.90
CA MET A 1 -3.72 2.63 -3.02
C MET A 1 -4.42 3.87 -2.49
N CYS A 2 -4.16 5.04 -3.08
CA CYS A 2 -4.86 6.30 -2.81
C CYS A 2 -5.65 6.68 -4.06
N VAL A 3 -6.89 7.14 -3.91
CA VAL A 3 -7.63 7.70 -5.05
C VAL A 3 -6.96 9.01 -5.46
N SER A 4 -6.54 9.09 -6.72
CA SER A 4 -5.88 10.27 -7.30
C SER A 4 -6.82 11.16 -8.10
N ASP A 5 -7.93 10.60 -8.58
CA ASP A 5 -8.86 11.17 -9.54
C ASP A 5 -10.14 10.32 -9.64
N LYS A 6 -11.19 10.85 -10.26
CA LYS A 6 -12.46 10.14 -10.51
C LYS A 6 -12.88 10.28 -11.98
N PRO A 7 -12.28 9.52 -12.91
CA PRO A 7 -12.52 9.68 -14.34
C PRO A 7 -13.98 9.48 -14.73
N LEU A 8 -14.69 8.53 -14.09
CA LEU A 8 -16.11 8.28 -14.34
C LEU A 8 -17.05 9.39 -13.86
N HIS A 9 -16.53 10.36 -13.09
CA HIS A 9 -17.27 11.51 -12.58
C HIS A 9 -16.76 12.82 -13.21
N GLY A 10 -15.94 12.76 -14.25
CA GLY A 10 -15.37 13.94 -14.91
C GLY A 10 -14.22 14.62 -14.16
N GLU A 11 -13.81 14.11 -13.00
CA GLU A 11 -12.68 14.63 -12.22
C GLU A 11 -11.35 13.99 -12.68
N LEU A 12 -11.03 14.10 -13.98
CA LEU A 12 -9.80 13.54 -14.54
C LEU A 12 -8.59 14.37 -14.10
N LYS A 13 -7.53 13.70 -13.63
CA LYS A 13 -6.25 14.38 -13.40
C LYS A 13 -5.48 14.54 -14.71
N LEU A 14 -5.12 15.77 -15.07
CA LEU A 14 -4.19 16.02 -16.16
C LEU A 14 -2.73 16.12 -15.66
N PRO A 15 -1.74 15.86 -16.53
CA PRO A 15 -0.33 16.07 -16.22
C PRO A 15 -0.07 17.48 -15.66
N GLY A 16 0.66 17.58 -14.54
CA GLY A 16 0.96 18.86 -13.88
C GLY A 16 -0.10 19.38 -12.91
N MET A 17 -1.31 18.82 -12.87
CA MET A 17 -2.39 19.24 -11.95
C MET A 17 -2.28 18.60 -10.56
N ALA A 18 -1.08 18.58 -9.97
CA ALA A 18 -0.93 18.16 -8.58
C ALA A 18 -1.52 19.21 -7.65
N SER A 19 -2.84 19.12 -7.42
CA SER A 19 -3.55 19.95 -6.45
C SER A 19 -2.95 19.80 -5.04
N GLU A 20 -3.14 20.81 -4.20
CA GLU A 20 -2.75 20.76 -2.78
C GLU A 20 -3.36 19.56 -2.06
N PHE A 21 -4.61 19.22 -2.42
CA PHE A 21 -5.29 18.00 -1.97
C PHE A 21 -4.48 16.75 -2.30
N TYR A 22 -3.99 16.61 -3.54
CA TYR A 22 -3.17 15.46 -3.93
C TYR A 22 -1.84 15.42 -3.18
N LYS A 23 -1.15 16.56 -3.01
CA LYS A 23 0.11 16.62 -2.26
C LYS A 23 -0.07 16.15 -0.82
N THR A 24 -1.14 16.60 -0.17
CA THR A 24 -1.50 16.20 1.19
C THR A 24 -1.82 14.70 1.27
N GLN A 25 -2.58 14.18 0.30
CA GLN A 25 -2.92 12.77 0.24
C GLN A 25 -1.70 11.87 0.00
N VAL A 26 -0.77 12.28 -0.88
CA VAL A 26 0.48 11.55 -1.13
C VAL A 26 1.34 11.49 0.14
N ALA A 27 1.53 12.63 0.83
CA ALA A 27 2.28 12.67 2.07
C ALA A 27 1.65 11.78 3.15
N ARG A 28 0.33 11.83 3.30
CA ARG A 28 -0.40 10.95 4.23
C ARG A 28 -0.29 9.48 3.83
N HIS A 29 -0.39 9.16 2.54
CA HIS A 29 -0.27 7.79 2.04
C HIS A 29 1.09 7.19 2.40
N LEU A 30 2.16 7.96 2.20
CA LEU A 30 3.51 7.56 2.55
C LEU A 30 3.63 7.28 4.05
N GLN A 31 3.11 8.17 4.91
CA GLN A 31 3.15 7.99 6.36
C GLN A 31 2.36 6.74 6.82
N ILE A 32 1.22 6.44 6.19
CA ILE A 32 0.48 5.20 6.46
C ILE A 32 1.31 3.98 6.08
N GLY A 33 1.96 4.00 4.90
CA GLY A 33 2.84 2.93 4.44
C GLY A 33 4.01 2.69 5.39
N ILE A 34 4.70 3.75 5.82
CA ILE A 34 5.81 3.66 6.77
C ILE A 34 5.35 3.02 8.08
N ARG A 35 4.24 3.50 8.67
CA ARG A 35 3.68 2.92 9.91
C ARG A 35 3.25 1.46 9.75
N ALA A 36 2.74 1.09 8.57
CA ALA A 36 2.43 -0.30 8.29
C ALA A 36 3.70 -1.16 8.28
N MET A 37 4.78 -0.67 7.65
CA MET A 37 6.07 -1.37 7.64
C MET A 37 6.71 -1.47 9.02
N GLU A 38 6.61 -0.44 9.85
CA GLU A 38 7.04 -0.48 11.26
C GLU A 38 6.29 -1.57 12.02
N ARG A 39 4.95 -1.60 11.91
CA ARG A 39 4.14 -2.65 12.53
C ARG A 39 4.50 -4.04 12.04
N LEU A 40 4.74 -4.21 10.74
CA LEU A 40 5.14 -5.50 10.17
C LEU A 40 6.53 -5.93 10.65
N ARG A 41 7.47 -4.99 10.79
CA ARG A 41 8.81 -5.25 11.32
C ARG A 41 8.78 -5.75 12.76
N ASP A 42 7.88 -5.22 13.58
CA ASP A 42 7.74 -5.61 14.99
C ASP A 42 6.93 -6.90 15.18
N MET A 43 6.34 -7.48 14.10
CA MET A 43 5.63 -8.75 14.18
C MET A 43 6.60 -9.94 14.18
N PRO A 44 6.33 -10.99 14.98
CA PRO A 44 7.04 -12.26 14.86
C PRO A 44 6.93 -12.85 13.45
N ILE A 45 7.97 -13.52 12.99
CA ILE A 45 8.08 -13.99 11.60
C ILE A 45 7.02 -15.04 11.25
N GLU A 46 6.64 -15.86 12.24
CA GLU A 46 5.55 -16.84 12.16
C GLU A 46 4.16 -16.19 12.03
N ARG A 47 4.03 -14.90 12.35
CA ARG A 47 2.78 -14.15 12.24
C ARG A 47 2.67 -13.37 10.94
N ILE A 48 3.79 -12.85 10.42
CA ILE A 48 3.82 -12.15 9.13
C ILE A 48 3.71 -13.13 7.95
N HIS A 49 4.46 -14.24 7.98
CA HIS A 49 4.39 -15.30 6.98
C HIS A 49 3.40 -16.40 7.39
N SER A 50 2.17 -16.28 6.91
CA SER A 50 1.13 -17.28 7.13
C SER A 50 1.09 -18.33 6.02
N ARG A 51 0.26 -19.37 6.19
CA ARG A 51 0.11 -20.42 5.18
C ARG A 51 -0.68 -20.03 3.92
N LYS A 52 -1.14 -18.78 3.80
CA LYS A 52 -2.02 -18.30 2.72
C LYS A 52 -1.40 -18.36 1.32
N LEU A 53 -0.08 -18.42 1.24
CA LEU A 53 0.66 -18.50 -0.02
C LEU A 53 1.24 -19.90 -0.31
N ARG A 54 1.01 -20.88 0.59
CA ARG A 54 1.60 -22.22 0.46
C ARG A 54 0.91 -23.02 -0.64
N SER A 55 1.70 -23.69 -1.47
CA SER A 55 1.22 -24.71 -2.42
C SER A 55 1.31 -26.11 -1.82
N PHE A 56 0.74 -27.11 -2.50
CA PHE A 56 0.83 -28.52 -2.09
C PHE A 56 2.26 -29.09 -2.18
N GLU A 57 3.11 -28.55 -3.07
CA GLU A 57 4.48 -29.01 -3.33
C GLU A 57 5.52 -28.03 -2.77
N GLU A 58 5.16 -27.24 -1.76
CA GLU A 58 6.03 -26.18 -1.26
C GLU A 58 7.31 -26.72 -0.62
N THR A 59 8.45 -26.09 -0.96
CA THR A 59 9.77 -26.45 -0.44
C THR A 59 9.95 -26.03 1.02
N ALA A 60 10.78 -26.75 1.77
CA ALA A 60 10.98 -26.51 3.21
C ALA A 60 11.79 -25.24 3.59
N PHE A 61 12.04 -24.33 2.63
CA PHE A 61 12.80 -23.10 2.87
C PHE A 61 11.85 -21.90 3.07
N LEU A 62 12.22 -21.00 3.99
CA LEU A 62 11.57 -19.70 4.26
C LEU A 62 12.56 -18.58 3.95
#